data_AF-A0A2V8IDY1-F1
#
_entry.id   AF-A0A2V8IDY1-F1
#
_cell.length_a   1.000
_cell.length_b   1.000
_cell.length_c   1.000
_cell.angle_alpha   90.00
_cell.angle_beta   90.00
_cell.angle_gamma   90.00
#
_symmetry.space_group_name_H-M   'P 1'
#
loop_
_entity.id
_entity.type
_entity.pdbx_description
1 polymer ?
#
loop_
_entity_poly.entity_id
_entity_poly.type
_entity_poly.pdbx_seq_one_letter_code
_entity_poly.pdbx_strand_id
1 'polypeptide(L)'
;MQITEPVTMLTDYALAAASLYFAYLLARILGPRNRVSAWLWCAAFLASAAAALLGGIYHGLASDFDASTLRSIWNVVVFVMGLSGGCMVGGIHAAYVRREDGTVKWIASGVLVTLIG
;
A
#
# COMPACT_ATOMS: atom_id res chain seq x y z
N MET A 1 20.26 -18.88 10.44
CA MET A 1 19.29 -17.79 10.22
C MET A 1 19.21 -17.00 11.52
N GLN A 2 19.71 -15.77 11.52
CA GLN A 2 19.56 -14.85 12.64
C GLN A 2 18.49 -13.84 12.24
N ILE A 3 17.48 -13.62 13.09
CA ILE A 3 16.48 -12.59 12.83
C ILE A 3 17.01 -11.26 13.38
N THR A 4 17.20 -10.27 12.51
CA THR A 4 17.84 -9.00 12.89
C THR A 4 16.90 -8.13 13.73
N GLU A 5 15.67 -7.93 13.27
CA GLU A 5 14.66 -7.10 13.94
C GLU A 5 13.34 -7.87 14.13
N PRO A 6 13.25 -8.77 15.12
CA PRO A 6 12.14 -9.71 15.23
C PRO A 6 10.79 -9.06 15.51
N VAL A 7 10.77 -7.96 16.26
CA VAL A 7 9.52 -7.22 16.57
C VAL A 7 9.02 -6.47 15.33
N THR A 8 9.91 -5.78 14.61
CA THR A 8 9.57 -5.07 13.37
C THR A 8 9.01 -6.04 12.33
N MET A 9 9.70 -7.16 12.11
CA MET A 9 9.26 -8.23 11.22
C MET A 9 7.85 -8.75 11.58
N LEU A 10 7.59 -8.98 12.87
CA LEU A 10 6.29 -9.46 13.32
C LEU A 10 5.18 -8.43 13.06
N THR A 11 5.45 -7.15 13.33
CA THR A 11 4.48 -6.08 13.07
C THR A 11 4.23 -5.90 11.57
N ASP A 12 5.24 -6.08 10.73
CA ASP A 12 5.11 -6.04 9.27
C ASP A 12 4.19 -7.16 8.76
N TYR A 13 4.36 -8.39 9.25
CA TYR A 13 3.47 -9.50 8.89
C TYR A 13 2.05 -9.34 9.44
N ALA A 14 1.90 -8.78 10.64
CA ALA A 14 0.58 -8.43 11.18
C ALA A 14 -0.10 -7.36 10.31
N LEU A 15 0.64 -6.35 9.87
CA LEU A 15 0.13 -5.30 8.98
C LEU A 15 -0.25 -5.87 7.60
N ALA A 16 0.54 -6.80 7.07
CA ALA A 16 0.22 -7.51 5.84
C ALA A 16 -1.10 -8.30 5.96
N ALA A 17 -1.26 -9.08 7.03
CA ALA A 17 -2.48 -9.85 7.29
C ALA A 17 -3.70 -8.94 7.45
N ALA A 18 -3.58 -7.85 8.22
CA ALA A 18 -4.66 -6.87 8.39
C ALA A 18 -5.05 -6.20 7.07
N SER A 19 -4.07 -5.84 6.24
CA SER A 19 -4.30 -5.22 4.94
C SER A 19 -5.03 -6.18 3.98
N LEU A 20 -4.60 -7.45 3.91
CA LEU A 20 -5.32 -8.48 3.14
C LEU A 20 -6.75 -8.69 3.65
N TYR A 21 -6.94 -8.71 4.97
CA TYR A 21 -8.26 -8.84 5.57
C TYR A 21 -9.19 -7.69 5.19
N PHE A 22 -8.71 -6.44 5.21
CA PHE A 22 -9.49 -5.28 4.77
C PHE A 22 -9.79 -5.30 3.26
N ALA A 23 -8.82 -5.68 2.42
CA ALA A 23 -9.05 -5.87 0.99
C ALA A 23 -10.16 -6.89 0.73
N TYR A 24 -10.13 -8.03 1.45
CA TYR A 24 -11.14 -9.08 1.36
C TYR A 24 -12.53 -8.59 1.81
N LEU A 25 -12.63 -7.95 2.99
CA LEU A 25 -13.90 -7.43 3.50
C LEU A 25 -14.51 -6.41 2.55
N LEU A 26 -13.70 -5.50 2.01
CA LEU A 26 -14.15 -4.50 1.05
C LEU A 26 -14.63 -5.18 -0.24
N ALA A 27 -13.86 -6.13 -0.77
CA ALA A 27 -14.21 -6.86 -1.99
C ALA A 27 -15.53 -7.66 -1.89
N ARG A 28 -15.98 -8.04 -0.69
CA ARG A 28 -17.25 -8.76 -0.50
C ARG A 28 -18.49 -7.87 -0.64
N ILE A 29 -18.36 -6.59 -0.36
CA ILE A 29 -19.48 -5.64 -0.41
C ILE A 29 -19.55 -4.90 -1.76
N LEU A 30 -18.58 -5.16 -2.63
CA LEU A 30 -18.47 -4.65 -3.98
C LEU A 30 -19.57 -5.29 -4.88
N GLY A 31 -20.49 -4.48 -5.42
CA GLY A 31 -21.55 -4.88 -6.37
C GLY A 31 -21.39 -4.32 -7.79
N PRO A 32 -22.30 -4.62 -8.74
CA PRO A 32 -22.18 -4.19 -10.15
C PRO A 32 -22.13 -2.66 -10.36
N ARG A 33 -22.62 -1.90 -9.37
CA ARG A 33 -22.60 -0.42 -9.36
C ARG A 33 -21.35 0.16 -8.71
N ASN A 34 -20.28 -0.62 -8.57
CA ASN A 34 -19.10 -0.19 -7.82
C ASN A 34 -18.48 1.08 -8.36
N ARG A 35 -18.37 2.02 -7.43
CA ARG A 35 -17.68 3.29 -7.61
C ARG A 35 -16.19 2.95 -7.65
N VAL A 36 -15.51 3.35 -8.72
CA VAL A 36 -14.05 3.24 -8.96
C VAL A 36 -13.23 3.46 -7.67
N SER A 37 -13.68 4.38 -6.81
CA SER A 37 -13.16 4.60 -5.46
C SER A 37 -12.92 3.33 -4.64
N ALA A 38 -13.90 2.43 -4.56
CA ALA A 38 -13.81 1.25 -3.71
C ALA A 38 -12.83 0.19 -4.27
N TRP A 39 -12.74 0.08 -5.60
CA TRP A 39 -11.70 -0.76 -6.23
C TRP A 39 -10.29 -0.20 -6.01
N LEU A 40 -10.13 1.13 -6.04
CA LEU A 40 -8.86 1.77 -5.71
C LEU A 40 -8.48 1.53 -4.24
N TRP A 41 -9.43 1.54 -3.31
CA TRP A 41 -9.17 1.14 -1.92
C TRP A 41 -8.77 -0.33 -1.78
N CYS A 42 -9.41 -1.25 -2.52
CA CYS A 42 -8.95 -2.65 -2.56
C CYS A 42 -7.51 -2.76 -3.06
N ALA A 43 -7.17 -2.07 -4.15
CA ALA A 43 -5.81 -2.06 -4.69
C ALA A 43 -4.80 -1.48 -3.69
N ALA A 44 -5.17 -0.42 -2.97
CA ALA A 44 -4.35 0.18 -1.92
C ALA A 44 -4.02 -0.81 -0.81
N PHE A 45 -5.02 -1.53 -0.28
CA PHE A 45 -4.80 -2.54 0.75
C PHE A 45 -3.95 -3.72 0.27
N LEU A 46 -4.13 -4.17 -0.98
CA LEU A 46 -3.29 -5.22 -1.55
C LEU A 46 -1.84 -4.77 -1.72
N ALA A 47 -1.62 -3.54 -2.17
CA ALA A 47 -0.29 -2.95 -2.27
C ALA A 47 0.35 -2.78 -0.88
N SER A 48 -0.39 -2.29 0.13
CA SER A 48 0.08 -2.21 1.53
C SER A 48 0.50 -3.57 2.05
N ALA A 49 -0.28 -4.62 1.76
CA ALA A 49 0.05 -5.97 2.17
C ALA A 49 1.37 -6.46 1.55
N ALA A 50 1.55 -6.22 0.25
CA ALA A 50 2.79 -6.58 -0.45
C ALA A 50 4.00 -5.80 0.09
N ALA A 51 3.86 -4.49 0.31
CA ALA A 51 4.92 -3.67 0.89
C ALA A 51 5.30 -4.14 2.30
N ALA A 52 4.31 -4.46 3.14
CA ALA A 52 4.53 -4.95 4.49
C ALA A 52 5.18 -6.36 4.50
N LEU A 53 4.78 -7.27 3.60
CA LEU A 53 5.46 -8.58 3.47
C LEU A 53 6.93 -8.42 3.12
N LEU A 54 7.24 -7.53 2.16
CA LEU A 54 8.62 -7.22 1.76
C LEU A 54 9.39 -6.49 2.87
N GLY A 55 8.73 -5.61 3.63
CA GLY A 55 9.28 -4.97 4.82
C GLY A 55 9.68 -6.00 5.88
N GLY A 56 8.81 -6.98 6.14
CA GLY A 56 9.12 -8.06 7.08
C GLY A 56 10.31 -8.92 6.62
N ILE A 57 10.44 -9.18 5.32
CA ILE A 57 11.63 -9.84 4.76
C ILE A 57 12.88 -8.97 4.96
N TYR A 58 12.79 -7.67 4.66
CA TYR A 58 13.89 -6.73 4.82
C TYR A 58 14.38 -6.64 6.28
N HIS A 59 13.48 -6.40 7.22
CA HIS A 59 13.80 -6.25 8.65
C HIS A 59 14.16 -7.58 9.33
N GLY A 60 13.50 -8.67 8.93
CA GLY A 60 13.71 -9.99 9.51
C GLY A 60 14.99 -10.66 9.05
N LEU A 61 15.26 -10.62 7.74
CA LEU A 61 16.29 -11.42 7.08
C LEU A 61 17.48 -10.60 6.56
N ALA A 62 17.67 -9.37 7.06
CA ALA A 62 18.76 -8.50 6.61
C ALA A 62 20.14 -9.16 6.65
N SER A 63 20.42 -10.01 7.65
CA SER A 63 21.71 -10.69 7.77
C SER A 63 21.98 -11.75 6.70
N ASP A 64 20.92 -12.23 6.03
CA ASP A 64 21.01 -13.31 5.05
C ASP A 64 21.21 -12.78 3.62
N PHE A 65 21.16 -11.45 3.42
CA PHE A 65 21.29 -10.79 2.13
C PHE A 65 22.50 -9.85 2.09
N ASP A 66 23.06 -9.65 0.90
CA ASP A 66 24.07 -8.63 0.68
C ASP A 66 23.43 -7.23 0.54
N ALA A 67 24.26 -6.19 0.64
CA ALA A 67 23.77 -4.81 0.62
C ALA A 67 23.02 -4.43 -0.67
N SER A 68 23.39 -5.02 -1.81
CA SER A 68 22.73 -4.74 -3.09
C SER A 68 21.32 -5.33 -3.16
N THR A 69 21.14 -6.55 -2.66
CA THR A 69 19.83 -7.19 -2.57
C THR A 69 18.94 -6.46 -1.57
N LEU A 70 19.47 -6.10 -0.39
CA LEU A 70 18.71 -5.31 0.59
C LEU A 70 18.22 -3.98 0.02
N ARG A 71 19.09 -3.25 -0.68
CA ARG A 71 18.70 -1.99 -1.33
C ARG A 71 17.62 -2.20 -2.39
N SER A 72 17.70 -3.28 -3.15
CA SER A 72 16.69 -3.63 -4.16
C SER A 72 15.34 -3.95 -3.52
N ILE A 73 15.32 -4.77 -2.46
CA ILE A 73 14.10 -5.07 -1.69
C ILE A 73 13.49 -3.77 -1.15
N TRP A 74 14.31 -2.91 -0.55
CA TRP A 74 13.82 -1.64 0.00
C TRP A 74 13.22 -0.72 -1.07
N ASN A 75 13.88 -0.60 -2.24
CA ASN A 75 13.34 0.19 -3.35
C ASN A 75 11.97 -0.33 -3.80
N VAL A 76 11.79 -1.66 -3.83
CA VAL A 76 10.49 -2.25 -4.14
C VAL A 76 9.47 -1.96 -3.04
N VAL A 77 9.84 -2.06 -1.76
CA VAL A 77 8.97 -1.67 -0.62
C VAL A 77 8.47 -0.24 -0.79
N VAL A 78 9.38 0.71 -1.06
CA VAL A 78 9.04 2.13 -1.24
C VAL A 78 8.11 2.32 -2.43
N PHE A 79 8.40 1.71 -3.59
CA PHE A 79 7.57 1.85 -4.79
C PHE A 79 6.16 1.28 -4.59
N VAL A 80 6.05 0.10 -3.97
CA VAL A 80 4.76 -0.54 -3.68
C VAL A 80 3.98 0.24 -2.61
N MET A 81 4.66 0.82 -1.63
CA MET A 81 4.03 1.71 -0.65
C MET A 81 3.49 2.98 -1.32
N GLY A 82 4.26 3.57 -2.24
CA GLY A 82 3.83 4.70 -3.06
C GLY A 82 2.61 4.35 -3.94
N LEU A 83 2.60 3.16 -4.55
CA LEU A 83 1.42 2.66 -5.26
C LEU A 83 0.19 2.57 -4.34
N SER A 84 0.35 2.05 -3.12
CA SER A 84 -0.74 1.99 -2.14
C SER A 84 -1.31 3.38 -1.86
N GLY A 85 -0.46 4.33 -1.50
CA GLY A 85 -0.91 5.70 -1.22
C GLY A 85 -1.52 6.37 -2.45
N GLY A 86 -0.96 6.16 -3.64
CA GLY A 86 -1.54 6.64 -4.90
C GLY A 86 -2.94 6.08 -5.15
N CYS A 87 -3.17 4.79 -4.87
CA CYS A 87 -4.49 4.18 -4.91
C CYS A 87 -5.44 4.76 -3.85
N MET A 88 -4.99 5.01 -2.61
CA MET A 88 -5.82 5.65 -1.58
C MET A 88 -6.27 7.05 -2.01
N VAL A 89 -5.32 7.89 -2.45
CA VAL A 89 -5.62 9.26 -2.89
C VAL A 89 -6.49 9.25 -4.15
N GLY A 90 -6.24 8.35 -5.09
CA GLY A 90 -7.09 8.14 -6.25
C GLY A 90 -8.50 7.70 -5.85
N GLY A 91 -8.62 6.84 -4.84
CA GLY A 91 -9.87 6.40 -4.27
C GLY A 91 -10.67 7.55 -3.65
N ILE A 92 -10.00 8.44 -2.93
CA ILE A 92 -10.58 9.68 -2.41
C ILE A 92 -11.03 10.56 -3.58
N HIS A 93 -10.16 10.85 -4.55
CA HIS A 93 -10.51 11.66 -5.71
C HIS A 93 -11.73 11.12 -6.46
N ALA A 94 -11.78 9.81 -6.72
CA ALA A 94 -12.90 9.16 -7.39
C ALA A 94 -14.22 9.25 -6.61
N ALA A 95 -14.18 9.29 -5.27
CA ALA A 95 -15.37 9.50 -4.45
C ALA A 95 -15.90 10.94 -4.53
N TYR A 96 -15.03 11.91 -4.81
CA TYR A 96 -15.34 13.34 -4.84
C TYR A 96 -15.49 13.92 -6.25
N VAL A 97 -15.22 13.17 -7.32
CA VAL A 97 -15.20 13.66 -8.71
C VAL A 97 -16.52 14.28 -9.20
N ARG A 98 -17.63 14.07 -8.49
CA ARG A 98 -18.95 14.67 -8.78
C ARG A 98 -19.33 15.83 -7.84
N ARG A 99 -18.44 16.28 -6.95
CA ARG A 99 -18.63 17.48 -6.13
C ARG A 99 -18.06 18.69 -6.87
N GLU A 100 -18.93 19.63 -7.24
CA GLU A 100 -18.60 20.86 -7.97
C GLU A 100 -18.21 22.03 -7.05
N ASP A 101 -17.52 21.75 -5.94
CA ASP A 101 -17.14 22.76 -4.94
C ASP A 101 -15.67 23.23 -5.07
N GLY A 102 -14.97 22.84 -6.14
CA GLY A 102 -13.60 23.31 -6.45
C GLY A 102 -12.52 22.88 -5.46
N THR A 103 -12.88 22.11 -4.42
CA THR A 103 -12.05 21.83 -3.24
C THR A 103 -11.02 20.70 -3.49
N VAL A 104 -11.04 20.07 -4.67
CA VAL A 104 -10.43 18.75 -4.92
C VAL A 104 -9.14 18.78 -5.77
N LYS A 105 -8.74 19.95 -6.30
CA LYS A 105 -7.57 20.06 -7.21
C LYS A 105 -6.24 19.60 -6.58
N TRP A 106 -6.05 19.82 -5.28
CA TRP A 106 -4.84 19.40 -4.56
C TRP A 106 -4.75 17.87 -4.39
N ILE A 107 -5.88 17.16 -4.40
CA ILE A 107 -5.93 15.70 -4.24
C ILE A 107 -5.31 15.01 -5.46
N ALA A 108 -5.53 15.54 -6.67
CA ALA A 108 -4.89 15.01 -7.88
C ALA A 108 -3.36 15.15 -7.85
N SER A 109 -2.83 16.27 -7.32
CA SER A 109 -1.40 16.44 -7.10
C SER A 109 -0.86 15.46 -6.05
N GLY A 110 -1.64 15.17 -5.00
CA GLY A 110 -1.30 14.16 -4.00
C GLY A 110 -1.12 12.75 -4.60
N VAL A 111 -1.96 12.35 -5.57
CA VAL A 111 -1.81 11.06 -6.28
C VAL A 111 -0.45 11.01 -6.98
N LEU A 112 -0.11 12.06 -7.72
CA LEU A 112 1.11 12.10 -8.51
C LEU A 112 2.37 12.05 -7.64
N VAL A 113 2.39 12.82 -6.54
CA VAL A 113 3.49 12.81 -5.56
C VAL A 113 3.65 11.42 -4.95
N THR A 114 2.56 10.78 -4.55
CA THR A 114 2.63 9.47 -3.90
C THR A 114 3.10 8.36 -4.85
N LEU A 115 2.81 8.48 -6.15
CA LEU A 115 3.28 7.53 -7.17
C LEU A 115 4.75 7.73 -7.59
N ILE A 116 5.31 8.92 -7.39
CA ILE A 116 6.72 9.20 -7.72
C ILE A 116 7.67 8.66 -6.63
N GLY A 117 7.18 8.48 -5.41
CA GLY A 117 7.97 8.04 -4.26
C GLY A 117 8.55 9.20 -3.49
#